data_AF-A0A351FKF4-F1
#
_entry.id   AF-A0A351FKF4-F1
#
_cell.length_a   1.000
_cell.length_b   1.000
_cell.length_c   1.000
_cell.angle_alpha   90.00
_cell.angle_beta   90.00
_cell.angle_gamma   90.00
#
_symmetry.space_group_name_H-M   'P 1'
#
loop_
_entity.id
_entity.type
_entity.pdbx_description
1 polymer ?
#
loop_
_entity_poly.entity_id
_entity_poly.type
_entity_poly.pdbx_seq_one_letter_code
_entity_poly.pdbx_strand_id
1 'polypeptide(L)'
;MDHLVFAAPDLDEGVRHIETHLGIATSPGGRHAGYGTKNRLVGLGPKSYMEVVGVDLDQPEPSRARWFGLDTLNAPRLVTWCVAVSDLNDLIVRAKLVGLDLGESKKGSRRR
;
A
#
# COMPACT_ATOMS: atom_id res chain seq x y z
N MET A 1 -3.92 -3.40 -13.88
CA MET A 1 -3.92 -3.23 -12.41
C MET A 1 -2.52 -3.55 -11.92
N ASP A 2 -1.96 -2.71 -11.05
CA ASP A 2 -0.65 -2.97 -10.45
C ASP A 2 -0.79 -3.80 -9.18
N HIS A 3 -1.53 -3.31 -8.18
CA HIS A 3 -1.73 -4.08 -6.96
C HIS A 3 -3.03 -3.76 -6.24
N LEU A 4 -3.42 -4.70 -5.37
CA LEU A 4 -4.41 -4.51 -4.33
C LEU A 4 -3.70 -4.14 -3.02
N VAL A 5 -4.29 -3.27 -2.20
CA VAL A 5 -3.76 -2.91 -0.88
C VAL A 5 -4.69 -3.45 0.19
N PHE A 6 -4.18 -4.41 0.96
CA PHE A 6 -4.82 -4.96 2.14
C PHE A 6 -4.15 -4.36 3.38
N ALA A 7 -4.85 -3.49 4.09
CA ALA A 7 -4.31 -2.83 5.28
C ALA A 7 -4.72 -3.58 6.54
N ALA A 8 -3.82 -3.63 7.52
CA ALA A 8 -4.09 -4.17 8.84
C ALA A 8 -3.46 -3.28 9.92
N PRO A 9 -4.12 -3.08 11.07
CA PRO A 9 -3.54 -2.30 12.18
C PRO A 9 -2.23 -2.94 12.67
N ASP A 10 -2.21 -4.27 12.74
CA ASP A 10 -1.04 -5.09 12.96
C ASP A 10 -0.68 -5.88 11.68
N LEU A 11 0.57 -5.75 11.22
CA LEU A 11 0.99 -6.40 9.98
C LEU A 11 0.96 -7.94 10.10
N ASP A 12 1.31 -8.49 11.25
CA ASP A 12 1.37 -9.94 11.41
C ASP A 12 -0.04 -10.55 11.44
N GLU A 13 -1.03 -9.85 11.99
CA GLU A 13 -2.45 -10.18 11.87
C GLU A 13 -2.90 -10.15 10.40
N GLY A 14 -2.55 -9.10 9.66
CA GLY A 14 -2.84 -9.00 8.23
C GLY A 14 -2.23 -10.15 7.42
N VAL A 15 -0.98 -10.51 7.71
CA VAL A 15 -0.31 -11.67 7.11
C VAL A 15 -1.05 -12.95 7.42
N ARG A 16 -1.33 -13.24 8.70
CA ARG A 16 -2.08 -14.45 9.09
C ARG A 16 -3.44 -14.53 8.41
N HIS A 17 -4.15 -13.40 8.33
CA HIS A 17 -5.43 -13.33 7.65
C HIS A 17 -5.30 -13.76 6.18
N ILE A 18 -4.36 -13.16 5.44
CA ILE A 18 -4.16 -13.48 4.02
C ILE A 18 -3.69 -14.91 3.81
N GLU A 19 -2.69 -15.37 4.57
CA GLU A 19 -2.14 -16.72 4.43
C GLU A 19 -3.19 -17.79 4.74
N THR A 20 -4.06 -17.56 5.74
CA THR A 20 -5.14 -18.50 6.11
C THR A 20 -6.22 -18.56 5.04
N HIS A 21 -6.67 -17.41 4.51
CA HIS A 21 -7.80 -17.37 3.57
C HIS A 21 -7.40 -17.69 2.14
N LEU A 22 -6.17 -17.38 1.73
CA LEU A 22 -5.68 -17.67 0.37
C LEU A 22 -4.85 -18.95 0.28
N GLY A 23 -4.38 -19.50 1.40
CA GLY A 23 -3.53 -20.70 1.43
C GLY A 23 -2.14 -20.48 0.81
N ILE A 24 -1.68 -19.23 0.71
CA ILE A 24 -0.42 -18.84 0.06
C ILE A 24 0.41 -18.02 1.06
N ALA A 25 1.69 -18.36 1.19
CA ALA A 25 2.63 -17.61 2.04
C ALA A 25 2.95 -16.23 1.47
N THR A 26 3.04 -15.24 2.36
CA THR A 26 3.50 -13.89 2.02
C THR A 26 5.03 -13.85 1.94
N SER A 27 5.56 -13.05 1.01
CA SER A 27 6.99 -12.75 0.91
C SER A 27 7.33 -11.45 1.67
N PRO A 28 8.55 -11.31 2.20
CA PRO A 28 9.03 -10.03 2.74
C PRO A 28 8.92 -8.92 1.69
N GLY A 29 8.35 -7.78 2.09
CA GLY A 29 8.31 -6.58 1.27
C GLY A 29 9.44 -5.63 1.66
N GLY A 30 9.13 -4.65 2.51
CA GLY A 30 10.07 -3.66 3.02
C GLY A 30 9.40 -2.62 3.91
N ARG A 31 10.19 -1.63 4.30
CA ARG A 31 9.79 -0.52 5.19
C ARG A 31 9.67 0.77 4.41
N HIS A 32 8.56 1.48 4.54
CA HIS A 32 8.35 2.81 3.98
C HIS A 32 8.91 3.86 4.96
N ALA A 33 10.22 4.11 4.86
CA ALA A 33 10.92 5.00 5.78
C ALA A 33 10.30 6.41 5.80
N GLY A 34 9.98 6.92 7.00
CA GLY A 34 9.34 8.22 7.20
C GLY A 34 7.84 8.25 6.93
N TYR A 35 7.25 7.10 6.54
CA TYR A 35 5.81 6.91 6.41
C TYR A 35 5.23 6.03 7.53
N GLY A 36 6.07 5.46 8.41
CA GLY A 36 5.62 4.70 9.58
C GLY A 36 4.93 3.38 9.25
N THR A 37 5.17 2.82 8.06
CA THR A 37 4.54 1.58 7.58
C THR A 37 5.56 0.59 7.03
N LYS A 38 5.20 -0.69 7.06
CA LYS A 38 5.94 -1.79 6.44
C LYS A 38 4.96 -2.74 5.74
N ASN A 39 5.46 -3.52 4.78
CA ASN A 39 4.61 -4.41 3.98
C ASN A 39 5.16 -5.83 3.81
N ARG A 40 4.24 -6.70 3.41
CA ARG A 40 4.44 -8.07 2.94
C ARG A 40 3.70 -8.23 1.61
N LEU A 41 4.18 -9.10 0.74
CA LEU A 41 3.69 -9.18 -0.65
C LEU A 41 3.19 -10.58 -0.99
N VAL A 42 2.10 -10.65 -1.76
CA VAL A 42 1.61 -11.89 -2.39
C VAL A 42 1.54 -11.66 -3.90
N GLY A 43 2.15 -12.54 -4.70
CA GLY A 43 2.03 -12.47 -6.15
C GLY A 43 0.63 -12.87 -6.62
N LEU A 44 0.02 -12.05 -7.48
CA LEU A 44 -1.28 -12.35 -8.13
C LEU A 44 -1.12 -12.63 -9.64
N GLY A 45 0.10 -12.52 -10.16
CA GLY A 45 0.44 -12.77 -11.54
C GLY A 45 1.76 -12.08 -11.93
N PRO A 46 2.14 -12.12 -13.22
CA PRO A 46 3.43 -11.60 -13.68
C PRO A 46 3.64 -10.10 -13.49
N LYS A 47 2.55 -9.33 -13.39
CA LYS A 47 2.56 -7.86 -13.28
C LYS A 47 1.67 -7.33 -12.17
N SER A 48 1.20 -8.21 -11.28
CA SER A 48 0.27 -7.81 -10.23
C SER A 48 0.53 -8.52 -8.92
N TYR A 49 0.29 -7.83 -7.82
CA TYR A 49 0.48 -8.35 -6.46
C TYR A 49 -0.57 -7.81 -5.50
N MET A 50 -0.63 -8.41 -4.32
CA MET A 50 -1.31 -7.85 -3.15
C MET A 50 -0.24 -7.34 -2.19
N GLU A 51 -0.39 -6.09 -1.78
CA GLU A 51 0.39 -5.49 -0.71
C GLU A 51 -0.41 -5.63 0.60
N VAL A 52 0.14 -6.39 1.55
CA VAL A 52 -0.33 -6.40 2.93
C VAL A 52 0.47 -5.34 3.66
N VAL A 53 -0.16 -4.26 4.11
CA VAL A 53 0.49 -3.11 4.74
C VAL A 53 0.01 -2.93 6.17
N GLY A 54 0.93 -2.63 7.07
CA GLY A 54 0.61 -2.32 8.46
C GLY A 54 1.57 -1.32 9.07
N VAL A 55 1.29 -0.93 10.32
CA VAL A 55 2.12 0.00 11.07
C VAL A 55 3.51 -0.60 11.33
N ASP A 56 4.55 0.22 11.18
CA ASP A 56 5.91 -0.13 11.56
C ASP A 56 6.26 0.52 12.91
N LEU A 57 6.07 -0.23 14.00
CA LEU A 57 6.31 0.24 15.37
C LEU A 57 7.80 0.53 15.68
N ASP A 58 8.70 0.05 14.84
CA ASP A 58 10.14 0.30 14.97
C ASP A 58 10.57 1.62 14.30
N GLN A 59 9.64 2.35 13.67
CA GLN A 59 9.89 3.69 13.15
C GLN A 59 9.33 4.75 14.11
N PRO A 60 9.95 5.95 14.20
CA PRO A 60 9.34 7.07 14.88
C PRO A 60 7.95 7.38 14.33
N GLU A 61 7.08 7.93 15.19
CA GLU A 61 5.77 8.41 14.77
C GLU A 61 5.94 9.43 13.62
N PRO A 62 5.30 9.20 12.46
CA PRO A 62 5.43 10.11 11.33
C PRO A 62 4.76 11.46 11.64
N SER A 63 5.29 12.54 11.07
CA SER A 63 4.74 13.89 11.21
C SER A 63 3.39 14.11 10.49
N ARG A 64 2.87 13.07 9.86
CA ARG A 64 1.62 13.04 9.09
C ARG A 64 0.93 11.71 9.31
N ALA A 65 -0.37 11.68 9.03
CA ALA A 65 -1.14 10.43 9.03
C ALA A 65 -0.47 9.38 8.14
N ARG A 66 -0.42 8.14 8.63
CA ARG A 66 0.05 6.99 7.88
C ARG A 66 -0.83 6.77 6.66
N TRP A 67 -0.22 6.20 5.62
CA TRP A 67 -0.94 5.88 4.40
C TRP A 67 -2.10 4.91 4.64
N PHE A 68 -3.07 4.97 3.73
CA PHE A 68 -4.21 4.06 3.67
C PHE A 68 -5.13 4.08 4.90
N GLY A 69 -5.08 5.16 5.70
CA GLY A 69 -5.94 5.33 6.87
C GLY A 69 -5.63 4.37 8.01
N LEU A 70 -4.37 3.88 8.09
CA LEU A 70 -3.96 2.93 9.11
C LEU A 70 -4.18 3.43 10.54
N ASP A 71 -4.09 4.74 10.78
CA ASP A 71 -4.23 5.32 12.12
C ASP A 71 -5.66 5.22 12.70
N THR A 72 -6.67 4.97 11.86
CA THR A 72 -8.08 4.82 12.26
C THR A 72 -8.66 3.47 11.88
N LEU A 73 -7.82 2.54 11.41
CA LEU A 73 -8.24 1.22 11.00
C LEU A 73 -8.38 0.31 12.23
N ASN A 74 -9.53 -0.36 12.37
CA ASN A 74 -9.81 -1.20 13.53
C ASN A 74 -9.72 -2.70 13.25
N ALA A 75 -9.63 -3.10 11.98
CA ALA A 75 -9.54 -4.49 11.56
C ALA A 75 -8.91 -4.62 10.16
N PRO A 76 -8.28 -5.77 9.83
CA PRO A 76 -7.72 -6.00 8.50
C PRO A 76 -8.78 -5.94 7.40
N ARG A 77 -8.50 -5.23 6.29
CA ARG A 77 -9.40 -5.15 5.13
C ARG A 77 -8.69 -4.73 3.85
N LEU A 78 -9.32 -5.04 2.72
CA LEU A 78 -8.99 -4.41 1.45
C LEU A 78 -9.40 -2.94 1.50
N VAL A 79 -8.44 -2.03 1.30
CA VAL A 79 -8.65 -0.58 1.43
C VAL A 79 -8.63 0.15 0.09
N THR A 80 -7.84 -0.31 -0.88
CA THR A 80 -7.77 0.32 -2.20
C THR A 80 -7.08 -0.60 -3.22
N TRP A 81 -6.93 -0.09 -4.43
CA TRP A 81 -6.18 -0.68 -5.54
C TRP A 81 -5.36 0.40 -6.25
N CYS A 82 -4.31 -0.04 -6.94
CA CYS A 82 -3.37 0.82 -7.66
C CYS A 82 -3.28 0.41 -9.13
N VAL A 83 -3.05 1.39 -10.00
CA VAL A 83 -2.79 1.19 -11.43
C VAL A 83 -1.47 1.84 -11.79
N ALA A 84 -0.58 1.05 -12.39
CA ALA A 84 0.65 1.53 -12.98
C ALA A 84 0.36 2.28 -14.28
N VAL A 85 1.03 3.42 -14.45
CA VAL A 85 0.98 4.24 -15.66
C VAL A 85 2.40 4.51 -16.14
N SER A 86 2.56 4.70 -17.45
CA SER A 86 3.87 5.00 -18.04
C SER A 86 4.37 6.40 -17.67
N ASP A 87 3.45 7.35 -17.50
CA ASP A 87 3.74 8.72 -17.11
C ASP A 87 2.63 9.26 -16.19
N LEU A 88 2.96 9.44 -14.91
CA LEU A 88 2.03 9.93 -13.91
C LEU A 88 1.76 11.43 -14.06
N ASN A 89 2.73 12.21 -14.53
CA ASN A 89 2.57 13.66 -14.68
C ASN A 89 1.64 13.96 -15.86
N ASP A 90 1.84 13.27 -16.99
CA ASP A 90 0.94 13.37 -18.13
C ASP A 90 -0.50 12.97 -17.76
N LEU A 91 -0.67 11.89 -16.99
CA LEU A 91 -2.00 11.47 -16.52
C LEU A 91 -2.67 12.58 -15.70
N ILE A 92 -1.96 13.19 -14.75
CA ILE A 92 -2.49 14.28 -13.91
C ILE A 92 -2.94 15.46 -14.77
N VAL A 93 -2.12 15.87 -15.76
CA VAL A 93 -2.47 16.95 -16.69
C VAL A 93 -3.73 16.61 -17.48
N ARG A 94 -3.79 15.42 -18.09
CA ARG A 94 -4.94 14.99 -18.89
C ARG A 94 -6.22 14.85 -18.06
N ALA A 95 -6.12 14.35 -16.83
CA ALA A 95 -7.26 14.27 -15.91
C ALA A 95 -7.83 15.66 -15.60
N LYS A 96 -6.95 16.64 -15.35
CA LYS A 96 -7.36 18.02 -15.08
C LYS A 96 -8.08 18.66 -16.27
N LEU A 97 -7.66 18.37 -17.51
CA LEU A 97 -8.32 18.85 -18.73
C LEU A 97 -9.78 18.36 -18.87
N VAL A 98 -10.12 17.22 -18.26
CA VAL A 98 -11.50 16.69 -18.24
C VAL A 98 -12.22 16.98 -16.91
N GLY A 99 -11.68 17.89 -16.08
CA GLY A 99 -12.30 18.31 -14.83
C GLY A 99 -12.07 17.36 -13.64
N LEU A 100 -11.13 16.42 -13.73
CA LEU A 100 -10.76 15.52 -12.63
C LEU A 100 -9.47 16.00 -11.96
N ASP A 101 -9.55 16.29 -10.66
CA ASP A 101 -8.38 16.60 -9.85
C ASP A 101 -7.85 15.32 -9.16
N LEU A 102 -6.69 14.83 -9.64
CA LEU A 102 -6.00 13.69 -9.05
C LEU A 102 -4.98 14.10 -7.97
N GLY A 103 -4.82 15.40 -7.73
CA GLY A 103 -3.82 15.96 -6.84
C GLY A 103 -2.39 15.86 -7.40
N GLU A 104 -1.42 16.08 -6.51
CA GLU A 104 0.00 16.08 -6.85
C GLU A 104 0.62 14.69 -6.77
N SER A 105 1.54 14.40 -7.69
CA SER A 105 2.38 13.20 -7.59
C SER A 105 3.27 13.24 -6.34
N LYS A 106 3.45 12.10 -5.68
CA LYS A 106 4.32 11.96 -4.51
C LYS A 106 5.34 10.85 -4.76
N LYS A 107 6.61 11.12 -4.46
CA LYS A 107 7.65 10.10 -4.50
C LYS A 107 7.46 9.11 -3.35
N GLY A 108 7.50 7.82 -3.67
CA GLY A 108 7.48 6.71 -2.72
C GLY A 108 8.70 5.81 -2.90
N SER A 109 9.20 5.25 -1.81
CA SER A 109 10.26 4.24 -1.82
C SER A 109 10.16 3.35 -0.59
N ARG A 110 10.72 2.14 -0.67
CA ARG A 110 10.87 1.24 0.47
C ARG A 110 12.32 0.80 0.62
N ARG A 111 12.73 0.51 1.86
CA ARG A 111 13.98 -0.19 2.18
C ARG A 111 13.68 -1.67 2.38
N ARG A 112 14.48 -2.54 1.76
CA ARG A 112 14.38 -3.99 1.95
C ARG A 112 15.15 -4.40 3.20
#